data_AF-A0A1F2R1E6-F1
#
_entry.id   AF-A0A1F2R1E6-F1
#
_cell.length_a   1.000
_cell.length_b   1.000
_cell.length_c   1.000
_cell.angle_alpha   90.00
_cell.angle_beta   90.00
_cell.angle_gamma   90.00
#
_symmetry.space_group_name_H-M   'P 1'
#
loop_
_entity.id
_entity.type
_entity.pdbx_description
1 polymer ?
#
loop_
_entity_poly.entity_id
_entity_poly.type
_entity_poly.pdbx_seq_one_letter_code
_entity_poly.pdbx_strand_id
1 'polypeptide(L)'
;MVSEASVPKARCVHCREDVAVPDSYAHGDHIKCGSCGMQHKVVRGDRLRLVLADVGPVKDALAQNEQLVNRLEAELAHARGSFGIGANGIGIGLIFALYQVAANEHPVNAGLLFNALGVAIVAGLLLEGANWAFLAKRRAMIRISAELDEARAEATRLRQLMRDATRL
;
A
#
# COMPACT_ATOMS: atom_id res chain seq x y z
N MET A 1 -57.82 11.42 2.10
CA MET A 1 -56.54 11.01 1.47
C MET A 1 -55.44 11.52 2.36
N VAL A 2 -54.82 10.64 3.14
CA VAL A 2 -53.73 11.01 4.05
C VAL A 2 -52.49 11.18 3.17
N SER A 3 -52.01 12.41 3.04
CA SER A 3 -50.74 12.68 2.39
C SER A 3 -49.66 11.89 3.13
N GLU A 4 -49.06 10.89 2.48
CA GLU A 4 -47.85 10.25 2.99
C GLU A 4 -46.79 11.35 3.11
N ALA A 5 -46.60 11.85 4.34
CA ALA A 5 -45.49 12.73 4.66
C ALA A 5 -44.22 12.00 4.26
N SER A 6 -43.54 12.49 3.22
CA SER A 6 -42.31 11.88 2.74
C SER A 6 -41.27 11.93 3.86
N VAL A 7 -40.90 10.77 4.40
CA VAL A 7 -39.90 10.68 5.46
C VAL A 7 -38.60 11.32 4.96
N PRO A 8 -38.04 12.31 5.67
CA PRO A 8 -36.85 12.99 5.20
C PRO A 8 -35.68 12.01 5.12
N LYS A 9 -34.89 12.12 4.05
CA LYS A 9 -33.77 11.23 3.76
C LYS A 9 -32.46 11.98 3.87
N ALA A 10 -31.43 11.30 4.36
CA ALA A 10 -30.06 11.79 4.36
C ALA A 10 -29.11 10.69 3.89
N ARG A 11 -28.01 11.05 3.25
CA ARG A 11 -27.05 10.06 2.72
C ARG A 11 -26.15 9.51 3.81
N CYS A 12 -26.00 8.18 3.81
CA CYS A 12 -24.98 7.50 4.60
C CYS A 12 -23.59 8.03 4.23
N VAL A 13 -22.80 8.38 5.25
CA VAL A 13 -21.42 8.88 5.06
C VAL A 13 -20.51 7.80 4.46
N HIS A 14 -20.77 6.53 4.75
CA HIS A 14 -19.95 5.41 4.33
C HIS A 14 -20.31 4.86 2.94
N CYS A 15 -21.54 4.35 2.76
CA CYS A 15 -21.98 3.71 1.52
C CYS A 15 -22.76 4.62 0.56
N ARG A 16 -23.01 5.89 0.93
CA ARG A 16 -23.77 6.89 0.14
C ARG A 16 -25.24 6.57 -0.12
N GLU A 17 -25.75 5.45 0.37
CA GLU A 17 -27.16 5.09 0.29
C GLU A 17 -28.05 6.05 1.08
N ASP A 18 -29.28 6.25 0.62
CA ASP A 18 -30.25 7.09 1.31
C ASP A 18 -30.78 6.40 2.58
N VAL A 19 -30.65 7.07 3.72
CA VAL A 19 -31.17 6.64 5.01
C VAL A 19 -32.39 7.48 5.31
N ALA A 20 -33.55 6.85 5.49
CA ALA A 20 -34.75 7.50 5.98
C ALA A 20 -34.54 7.88 7.46
N VAL A 21 -34.67 9.15 7.79
CA VAL A 21 -34.52 9.67 9.16
C VAL A 21 -35.89 10.20 9.61
N PRO A 22 -36.68 9.39 10.34
CA PRO A 22 -37.97 9.83 10.85
C PRO A 22 -37.84 11.11 11.69
N ASP A 23 -38.87 11.96 11.67
CA ASP A 23 -38.88 13.21 12.44
C ASP A 23 -38.86 13.01 13.96
N SER A 24 -39.09 11.77 14.43
CA SER A 24 -38.86 11.39 15.82
C SER A 24 -37.39 11.43 16.26
N TYR A 25 -36.43 11.40 15.32
CA TYR A 25 -35.00 11.50 15.64
C TYR A 25 -34.59 12.96 15.77
N ALA A 26 -34.21 13.37 16.98
CA ALA A 26 -33.70 14.69 17.29
C ALA A 26 -32.24 14.88 16.84
N HIS A 27 -31.76 16.13 16.91
CA HIS A 27 -30.34 16.40 16.77
C HIS A 27 -29.58 15.68 17.89
N GLY A 28 -28.55 14.91 17.53
CA GLY A 28 -27.73 14.13 18.46
C GLY A 28 -28.14 12.66 18.58
N ASP A 29 -29.31 12.28 18.08
CA ASP A 29 -29.75 10.89 18.11
C ASP A 29 -28.93 10.02 17.15
N HIS A 30 -28.94 8.71 17.40
CA HIS A 30 -28.19 7.75 16.59
C HIS A 30 -29.11 6.90 15.73
N ILE A 31 -28.82 6.83 14.43
CA ILE A 31 -29.53 5.99 13.47
C ILE A 31 -28.54 5.08 12.74
N LYS A 32 -28.90 3.81 12.51
CA LYS A 32 -28.08 2.89 11.72
C LYS A 32 -28.49 2.93 10.25
N CYS A 33 -27.50 2.91 9.36
CA CYS A 33 -27.75 2.70 7.94
C CYS A 33 -28.26 1.27 7.71
N GLY A 34 -29.41 1.13 7.05
CA GLY A 34 -29.99 -0.19 6.74
C GLY A 34 -29.14 -1.04 5.80
N SER A 35 -28.30 -0.41 4.96
CA SER A 35 -27.53 -1.13 3.94
C SER A 35 -26.14 -1.55 4.40
N CYS A 36 -25.40 -0.68 5.11
CA CYS A 36 -24.05 -1.00 5.60
C CYS A 36 -23.95 -1.20 7.12
N GLY A 37 -25.05 -1.02 7.86
CA GLY A 37 -25.09 -1.20 9.32
C GLY A 37 -24.40 -0.10 10.13
N MET A 38 -23.74 0.87 9.49
CA MET A 38 -22.97 1.91 10.16
C MET A 38 -23.87 2.83 10.99
N GLN A 39 -23.45 3.12 12.23
CA GLN A 39 -24.17 4.01 13.14
C GLN A 39 -23.78 5.46 12.89
N HIS A 40 -24.79 6.31 12.72
CA HIS A 40 -24.65 7.71 12.44
C HIS A 40 -25.32 8.57 13.51
N LYS A 41 -24.71 9.71 13.85
CA LYS A 41 -25.33 10.78 14.62
C LYS A 41 -26.14 11.66 13.67
N VAL A 42 -27.40 11.87 14.00
CA VAL A 42 -28.32 12.75 13.29
C VAL A 42 -27.99 14.18 13.64
N VAL A 43 -27.67 15.00 12.64
CA VAL A 43 -27.45 16.43 12.82
C VAL A 43 -28.56 17.17 12.07
N ARG A 44 -29.49 17.74 12.85
CA ARG A 44 -30.50 18.68 12.36
C ARG A 44 -30.00 20.12 12.59
N GLY A 45 -30.13 20.94 11.56
CA GLY A 45 -29.73 22.35 11.49
C GLY A 45 -30.35 22.94 10.22
N ASP A 46 -29.62 23.76 9.46
CA ASP A 46 -30.10 24.26 8.15
C ASP A 46 -30.45 23.13 7.16
N ARG A 47 -29.80 21.96 7.31
CA ARG A 47 -29.98 20.78 6.48
C ARG A 47 -29.85 19.53 7.34
N LEU A 48 -30.64 18.50 7.06
CA LEU A 48 -30.49 17.19 7.68
C LEU A 48 -29.21 16.52 7.13
N ARG A 49 -28.29 16.16 8.03
CA ARG A 49 -27.07 15.43 7.67
C ARG A 49 -26.79 14.32 8.69
N LEU A 50 -26.09 13.29 8.22
CA LEU A 50 -25.60 12.19 9.05
C LEU A 50 -24.10 12.32 9.23
N VAL A 51 -23.63 12.06 10.45
CA VAL A 51 -22.21 12.09 10.83
C VAL A 51 -21.87 10.73 11.44
N LEU A 52 -20.61 10.32 11.45
CA LEU A 52 -20.20 9.13 12.20
C LEU A 52 -20.50 9.33 13.69
N ALA A 53 -21.22 8.36 14.28
CA ALA A 53 -21.57 8.39 15.71
C ALA A 53 -20.34 8.11 16.60
N ASP A 54 -19.49 7.19 16.13
CA ASP A 54 -18.26 6.80 16.79
C ASP A 54 -17.12 6.80 15.78
N VAL A 55 -16.01 7.43 16.15
CA VAL A 55 -14.78 7.46 15.37
C VAL A 55 -13.81 6.35 15.77
N GLY A 56 -14.07 5.61 16.86
CA GLY A 56 -13.26 4.49 17.33
C GLY A 56 -12.98 3.46 16.23
N PRO A 57 -14.01 2.88 15.59
CA PRO A 57 -13.81 1.92 14.51
C PRO A 57 -13.04 2.49 13.31
N VAL A 58 -13.19 3.79 13.02
CA VAL A 58 -12.47 4.46 11.93
C VAL A 58 -11.01 4.68 12.30
N LYS A 59 -10.71 5.00 13.57
CA LYS A 59 -9.34 5.09 14.10
C LYS A 59 -8.64 3.75 14.08
N ASP A 60 -9.33 2.69 14.51
CA ASP A 60 -8.77 1.33 14.51
C ASP A 60 -8.49 0.85 13.09
N ALA A 61 -9.43 1.09 12.16
CA ALA A 61 -9.23 0.81 10.74
C ALA A 61 -8.06 1.60 10.15
N LEU A 62 -7.89 2.87 10.52
CA LEU A 62 -6.77 3.69 10.09
C LEU A 62 -5.44 3.14 10.63
N ALA A 63 -5.37 2.78 11.91
CA ALA A 63 -4.17 2.20 12.52
C ALA A 63 -3.78 0.88 11.86
N GLN A 64 -4.75 0.00 11.57
CA GLN A 64 -4.52 -1.25 10.84
C GLN A 64 -4.03 -0.99 9.41
N ASN A 65 -4.61 -0.01 8.72
CA ASN A 65 -4.17 0.36 7.37
C ASN A 65 -2.73 0.92 7.38
N GLU A 66 -2.38 1.77 8.35
CA GLU A 66 -1.01 2.29 8.49
C GLU A 66 0.01 1.18 8.76
N GLN A 67 -0.35 0.16 9.54
CA GLN A 67 0.49 -1.04 9.71
C GLN A 67 0.68 -1.81 8.40
N LEU A 68 -0.38 -1.95 7.60
CA LEU A 68 -0.31 -2.59 6.29
C LEU A 68 0.60 -1.81 5.33
N VAL A 69 0.47 -0.48 5.29
CA VAL A 69 1.33 0.40 4.49
C VAL A 69 2.80 0.22 4.89
N ASN A 70 3.12 0.29 6.19
CA ASN A 70 4.49 0.12 6.68
C ASN A 70 5.07 -1.24 6.29
N ARG A 71 4.27 -2.31 6.37
CA ARG A 71 4.68 -3.65 5.97
C ARG A 71 4.94 -3.72 4.46
N LEU A 72 4.03 -3.22 3.63
CA LEU A 72 4.18 -3.21 2.17
C LEU A 72 5.37 -2.36 1.72
N GLU A 73 5.64 -1.23 2.39
CA GLU A 73 6.83 -0.42 2.15
C GLU A 73 8.11 -1.17 2.49
N ALA A 74 8.14 -1.89 3.61
CA ALA A 74 9.28 -2.74 3.97
C ALA A 74 9.49 -3.89 2.97
N GLU A 75 8.41 -4.56 2.54
CA GLU A 75 8.48 -5.61 1.52
C GLU A 75 8.96 -5.05 0.16
N LEU A 76 8.49 -3.86 -0.23
CA LEU A 76 8.94 -3.18 -1.44
C LEU A 76 10.41 -2.75 -1.34
N ALA A 77 10.83 -2.22 -0.20
CA ALA A 77 12.22 -1.85 0.06
C ALA A 77 13.14 -3.07 0.03
N HIS A 78 12.72 -4.19 0.60
CA HIS A 78 13.45 -5.46 0.54
C HIS A 78 13.50 -6.02 -0.89
N ALA A 79 12.38 -6.00 -1.61
CA ALA A 79 12.32 -6.43 -3.01
C ALA A 79 13.26 -5.58 -3.90
N ARG A 80 13.36 -4.27 -3.64
CA ARG A 80 14.31 -3.37 -4.29
C ARG A 80 15.75 -3.60 -3.84
N GLY A 81 15.99 -3.86 -2.56
CA GLY A 81 17.34 -4.00 -1.97
C GLY A 81 17.97 -5.37 -2.16
N SER A 82 17.18 -6.41 -2.46
CA SER A 82 17.65 -7.79 -2.71
C SER A 82 18.37 -7.93 -4.06
N PHE A 83 19.34 -7.07 -4.36
CA PHE A 83 20.21 -7.22 -5.51
C PHE A 83 21.23 -8.33 -5.22
N GLY A 84 21.11 -9.47 -5.89
CA GLY A 84 21.95 -10.67 -5.72
C GLY A 84 23.31 -10.57 -6.39
N ILE A 85 23.83 -9.34 -6.53
CA ILE A 85 25.08 -9.00 -7.24
C ILE A 85 26.26 -9.80 -6.67
N GLY A 86 26.25 -10.07 -5.35
CA GLY A 86 27.34 -10.74 -4.64
C GLY A 86 27.61 -12.17 -5.12
N ALA A 87 26.65 -13.09 -5.00
CA ALA A 87 26.93 -14.52 -5.18
C ALA A 87 27.25 -14.90 -6.63
N ASN A 88 26.45 -14.40 -7.59
CA ASN A 88 26.59 -14.75 -9.00
C ASN A 88 27.76 -14.00 -9.66
N GLY A 89 27.97 -12.74 -9.31
CA GLY A 89 29.10 -11.95 -9.81
C GLY A 89 30.44 -12.49 -9.33
N ILE A 90 30.57 -12.77 -8.02
CA ILE A 90 31.81 -13.32 -7.45
C ILE A 90 32.13 -14.68 -8.08
N GLY A 91 31.14 -15.56 -8.27
CA GLY A 91 31.34 -16.85 -8.92
C GLY A 91 31.93 -16.73 -10.32
N ILE A 92 31.41 -15.80 -11.14
CA ILE A 92 31.91 -15.57 -12.50
C ILE A 92 33.33 -14.98 -12.49
N GLY A 93 33.62 -14.04 -11.59
CA GLY A 93 34.97 -13.49 -11.43
C GLY A 93 36.00 -14.54 -11.01
N LEU A 94 35.62 -15.46 -10.13
CA LEU A 94 36.47 -16.57 -9.68
C LEU A 94 36.76 -17.55 -10.83
N ILE A 95 35.73 -17.92 -11.60
CA ILE A 95 35.88 -18.78 -12.79
C ILE A 95 36.79 -18.10 -13.82
N PHE A 96 36.61 -16.80 -14.05
CA PHE A 96 37.47 -16.02 -14.97
C PHE A 96 38.93 -16.01 -14.52
N ALA A 97 39.20 -15.77 -13.23
CA ALA A 97 40.55 -15.77 -12.69
C ALA A 97 41.22 -17.15 -12.84
N LEU A 98 40.50 -18.23 -12.52
CA LEU A 98 40.99 -19.60 -12.68
C LEU A 98 41.28 -19.93 -14.14
N TYR A 99 40.40 -19.53 -15.06
CA TYR A 99 40.59 -19.73 -16.50
C TYR A 99 41.86 -19.02 -17.00
N GLN A 100 42.09 -17.78 -16.58
CA GLN A 100 43.27 -17.01 -17.00
C GLN A 100 44.57 -17.66 -16.53
N VAL A 101 44.60 -18.18 -15.30
CA VAL A 101 45.79 -18.86 -14.75
C VAL A 101 46.00 -20.22 -15.42
N ALA A 102 44.95 -21.01 -15.58
CA ALA A 102 45.05 -22.40 -16.04
C ALA A 102 45.21 -22.54 -17.56
N ALA A 103 44.55 -21.69 -18.35
CA ALA A 103 44.52 -21.79 -19.80
C ALA A 103 45.45 -20.80 -20.51
N ASN A 104 45.69 -19.62 -19.92
CA ASN A 104 46.48 -18.56 -20.54
C ASN A 104 47.81 -18.29 -19.83
N GLU A 105 48.18 -19.13 -18.85
CA GLU A 105 49.42 -19.03 -18.07
C GLU A 105 49.65 -17.62 -17.47
N HIS A 106 48.56 -16.88 -17.21
CA HIS A 106 48.68 -15.51 -16.71
C HIS A 106 49.27 -15.53 -15.30
N PRO A 107 50.27 -14.67 -15.01
CA PRO A 107 50.87 -14.60 -13.69
C PRO A 107 49.85 -14.09 -12.67
N VAL A 108 49.84 -14.70 -11.49
CA VAL A 108 49.00 -14.29 -10.37
C VAL A 108 49.55 -12.98 -9.80
N ASN A 109 48.95 -11.86 -10.24
CA ASN A 109 49.35 -10.52 -9.84
C ASN A 109 48.13 -9.64 -9.55
N ALA A 110 48.38 -8.43 -9.05
CA ALA A 110 47.33 -7.47 -8.73
C ALA A 110 46.45 -7.12 -9.95
N GLY A 111 47.01 -7.12 -11.17
CA GLY A 111 46.27 -6.85 -12.40
C GLY A 111 45.21 -7.91 -12.72
N LEU A 112 45.53 -9.20 -12.53
CA LEU A 112 44.57 -10.28 -12.66
C LEU A 112 43.42 -10.13 -11.64
N LEU A 113 43.75 -9.73 -10.41
CA LEU A 113 42.78 -9.54 -9.33
C LEU A 113 41.81 -8.38 -9.63
N PHE A 114 42.32 -7.26 -10.14
CA PHE A 114 41.48 -6.13 -10.57
C PHE A 114 40.61 -6.49 -11.79
N ASN A 115 41.14 -7.24 -12.75
CA ASN A 115 40.37 -7.71 -13.90
C ASN A 115 39.25 -8.67 -13.47
N ALA A 116 39.54 -9.63 -12.60
CA ALA A 116 38.56 -10.55 -12.07
C ALA A 116 37.48 -9.84 -11.24
N LEU A 117 37.87 -8.84 -10.44
CA LEU A 117 36.93 -7.99 -9.71
C LEU A 117 36.04 -7.18 -10.67
N GLY A 118 36.61 -6.61 -11.73
CA GLY A 118 35.86 -5.89 -12.77
C GLY A 118 34.84 -6.78 -13.46
N VAL A 119 35.25 -8.00 -13.86
CA VAL A 119 34.36 -9.00 -14.44
C VAL A 119 33.27 -9.42 -13.46
N ALA A 120 33.60 -9.63 -12.18
CA ALA A 120 32.63 -9.98 -11.15
C ALA A 120 31.55 -8.92 -10.99
N ILE A 121 31.95 -7.64 -10.93
CA ILE A 121 31.02 -6.51 -10.79
C ILE A 121 30.13 -6.41 -12.03
N VAL A 122 30.71 -6.41 -13.24
CA VAL A 122 29.93 -6.24 -14.48
C VAL A 122 29.01 -7.42 -14.72
N ALA A 123 29.48 -8.65 -14.54
CA ALA A 123 28.67 -9.85 -14.71
C ALA A 123 27.55 -9.93 -13.65
N GLY A 124 27.85 -9.56 -12.41
CA GLY A 124 26.84 -9.45 -11.34
C GLY A 124 25.73 -8.45 -11.70
N LEU A 125 26.10 -7.26 -12.17
CA LEU A 125 25.13 -6.24 -12.61
C LEU A 125 24.30 -6.69 -13.81
N LEU A 126 24.92 -7.33 -14.82
CA LEU A 126 24.23 -7.79 -16.02
C LEU A 126 23.25 -8.93 -15.72
N LEU A 127 23.65 -9.92 -14.93
CA LEU A 127 22.77 -11.00 -14.52
C LEU A 127 21.59 -10.49 -13.67
N GLU A 128 21.85 -9.53 -12.81
CA GLU A 128 20.81 -8.91 -11.99
C GLU A 128 19.86 -8.07 -12.86
N GLY A 129 20.38 -7.32 -13.83
CA GLY A 129 19.59 -6.59 -14.82
C GLY A 129 18.75 -7.53 -15.70
N ALA A 130 19.32 -8.66 -16.11
CA ALA A 130 18.61 -9.70 -16.86
C ALA A 130 17.50 -10.34 -16.01
N ASN A 131 17.77 -10.67 -14.74
CA ASN A 131 16.77 -11.19 -13.80
C ASN A 131 15.64 -10.19 -13.54
N TRP A 132 15.97 -8.90 -13.43
CA TRP A 132 14.98 -7.82 -13.34
C TRP A 132 14.14 -7.72 -14.63
N ALA A 133 14.78 -7.82 -15.80
CA ALA A 133 14.13 -7.74 -17.11
C ALA A 133 13.26 -8.98 -17.42
N PHE A 134 13.60 -10.16 -16.90
CA PHE A 134 12.88 -11.44 -17.10
C PHE A 134 11.51 -11.54 -16.38
N LEU A 135 10.87 -10.41 -16.08
CA LEU A 135 9.50 -10.24 -15.58
C LEU A 135 9.23 -10.67 -14.14
N ALA A 136 9.98 -11.61 -13.55
CA ALA A 136 9.66 -12.17 -12.23
C ALA A 136 9.73 -11.11 -11.10
N LYS A 137 10.87 -10.43 -10.94
CA LYS A 137 11.02 -9.34 -9.96
C LYS A 137 10.17 -8.12 -10.31
N ARG A 138 10.04 -7.80 -11.60
CA ARG A 138 9.22 -6.68 -12.08
C ARG A 138 7.74 -6.86 -11.73
N ARG A 139 7.16 -8.04 -11.96
CA ARG A 139 5.76 -8.34 -11.61
C ARG A 139 5.50 -8.26 -10.11
N ALA A 140 6.40 -8.81 -9.30
CA ALA A 140 6.26 -8.75 -7.85
C ALA A 140 6.29 -7.30 -7.33
N MET A 141 7.23 -6.48 -7.80
CA MET A 141 7.30 -5.07 -7.43
C MET A 141 6.08 -4.28 -7.90
N ILE A 142 5.60 -4.50 -9.13
CA ILE A 142 4.40 -3.84 -9.65
C ILE A 142 3.17 -4.19 -8.80
N ARG A 143 3.02 -5.47 -8.44
CA ARG A 143 1.92 -5.92 -7.58
C ARG A 143 1.98 -5.24 -6.21
N ILE A 144 3.13 -5.28 -5.54
CA ILE A 144 3.32 -4.67 -4.20
C ILE A 144 3.10 -3.15 -4.28
N SER A 145 3.57 -2.48 -5.35
CA SER A 145 3.33 -1.05 -5.51
C SER A 145 1.85 -0.71 -5.70
N ALA A 146 1.12 -1.54 -6.46
CA ALA A 146 -0.32 -1.33 -6.66
C ALA A 146 -1.09 -1.51 -5.34
N GLU A 147 -0.79 -2.58 -4.58
CA GLU A 147 -1.37 -2.81 -3.25
C GLU A 147 -1.05 -1.66 -2.27
N LEU A 148 0.17 -1.11 -2.33
CA LEU A 148 0.59 0.03 -1.52
C LEU A 148 -0.17 1.31 -1.88
N ASP A 149 -0.39 1.56 -3.17
CA ASP A 149 -1.14 2.73 -3.65
C ASP A 149 -2.63 2.65 -3.24
N GLU A 150 -3.24 1.46 -3.33
CA GLU A 150 -4.60 1.21 -2.83
C GLU A 150 -4.69 1.43 -1.32
N ALA A 151 -3.74 0.90 -0.53
CA ALA A 151 -3.70 1.08 0.90
C ALA A 151 -3.57 2.57 1.30
N ARG A 152 -2.70 3.32 0.63
CA ARG A 152 -2.53 4.77 0.84
C ARG A 152 -3.77 5.58 0.48
N ALA A 153 -4.47 5.20 -0.59
CA ALA A 153 -5.73 5.84 -0.97
C ALA A 153 -6.79 5.64 0.12
N GLU A 154 -6.93 4.42 0.65
CA GLU A 154 -7.85 4.12 1.73
C GLU A 154 -7.47 4.85 3.04
N ALA A 155 -6.18 4.95 3.38
CA ALA A 155 -5.74 5.73 4.54
C ALA A 155 -6.15 7.22 4.41
N THR A 156 -6.05 7.79 3.20
CA THR A 156 -6.46 9.17 2.92
C THR A 156 -7.97 9.35 3.08
N ARG A 157 -8.76 8.38 2.61
CA ARG A 157 -10.21 8.35 2.77
C ARG A 157 -10.60 8.27 4.26
N LEU A 158 -9.99 7.38 5.03
CA LEU A 158 -10.24 7.24 6.48
C LEU A 158 -9.88 8.53 7.24
N ARG A 159 -8.75 9.17 6.93
CA ARG A 159 -8.38 10.47 7.51
C ARG A 159 -9.37 11.59 7.16
N GLN A 160 -9.96 11.56 5.96
CA GLN A 160 -11.00 12.51 5.59
C GLN A 160 -12.29 12.28 6.40
N LEU A 161 -12.73 11.02 6.53
CA LEU A 161 -13.88 10.66 7.36
C LEU A 161 -13.72 11.11 8.82
N MET A 162 -12.52 10.95 9.40
CA MET A 162 -12.24 11.43 10.75
C MET A 162 -12.33 12.96 10.87
N ARG A 163 -11.79 13.70 9.90
CA ARG A 163 -11.87 15.17 9.88
C ARG A 163 -13.31 15.66 9.79
N ASP A 164 -14.11 15.04 8.94
CA ASP A 164 -15.52 15.38 8.77
C ASP A 164 -16.34 15.05 10.02
N ALA A 165 -16.01 13.96 10.73
CA ALA A 165 -16.64 13.62 12.00
C ALA A 165 -16.28 14.59 13.14
N THR A 166 -15.09 15.20 13.12
CA THR A 166 -14.60 16.08 14.20
C THR A 166 -15.08 17.54 14.06
N ARG A 167 -15.47 17.97 12.85
CA ARG A 167 -15.89 19.35 12.56
C ARG A 167 -17.34 19.67 12.94
N LEU A 168 -18.05 18.75 13.60
CA LEU A 168 -19.50 18.76 13.82
C LEU A 168 -19.88 18.56 15.28
#